data_AF-A0A963FM78-F1
#
_entry.id   AF-A0A963FM78-F1
#
_cell.length_a   1.000
_cell.length_b   1.000
_cell.length_c   1.000
_cell.angle_alpha   90.00
_cell.angle_beta   90.00
_cell.angle_gamma   90.00
#
_symmetry.space_group_name_H-M   'P 1'
#
loop_
_entity.id
_entity.type
_entity.pdbx_description
1 polymer ?
#
loop_
_entity_poly.entity_id
_entity_poly.type
_entity_poly.pdbx_seq_one_letter_code
_entity_poly.pdbx_strand_id
1 'polypeptide(L)'
;MNKNFLSAAVLVAVITTGCQSNMSKEDWGKTIGTLGGAALGAKLSDDNKWLGAAIGAAAGYFAGQAIGRYLNEPDQKALAADTVSALDKETAGTTTWKSNKTGASANIKTGAISYKTQPQQVTHLAKVKAVPDIKVENREYQSKSALRVRQGPGTNYAVVTTLSRGDIVTSAGRTPNDWLMLAKQGVTVGYVHSNFVAPYNPLHAAQTQGIDLDAVEVDKLPKQEGFRGVDLDAMETTTSTVDTQLGCRDIEISVNSDKGRDTEATQACQRKDGVWELG
;
A
#
# COMPACT_ATOMS: atom_id res chain seq x y z
N MET A 1 19.44 36.30 -52.96
CA MET A 1 19.06 35.20 -52.04
C MET A 1 19.10 35.74 -50.63
N ASN A 2 17.93 35.79 -50.00
CA ASN A 2 17.66 36.41 -48.70
C ASN A 2 18.27 35.61 -47.53
N LYS A 3 18.48 36.30 -46.39
CA LYS A 3 17.83 35.95 -45.10
C LYS A 3 18.20 36.99 -44.02
N ASN A 4 17.23 37.84 -43.70
CA ASN A 4 17.22 38.66 -42.49
C ASN A 4 16.62 37.85 -41.33
N PHE A 5 17.24 37.96 -40.17
CA PHE A 5 16.81 37.36 -38.89
C PHE A 5 15.50 38.00 -38.41
N LEU A 6 14.52 37.16 -38.08
CA LEU A 6 13.31 37.53 -37.34
C LEU A 6 13.21 36.63 -36.12
N SER A 7 13.37 37.25 -34.94
CA SER A 7 13.27 36.64 -33.62
C SER A 7 11.86 36.12 -33.35
N ALA A 8 11.74 34.85 -32.99
CA ALA A 8 10.50 34.27 -32.45
C ALA A 8 10.64 34.15 -30.93
N ALA A 9 9.85 34.94 -30.20
CA ALA A 9 9.65 34.78 -28.76
C ALA A 9 8.83 33.51 -28.53
N VAL A 10 9.44 32.49 -27.92
CA VAL A 10 8.75 31.25 -27.51
C VAL A 10 8.06 31.52 -26.17
N LEU A 11 6.75 31.73 -26.23
CA LEU A 11 5.84 31.69 -25.09
C LEU A 11 5.72 30.22 -24.62
N VAL A 12 6.44 29.88 -23.55
CA VAL A 12 6.27 28.59 -22.86
C VAL A 12 4.94 28.65 -22.09
N ALA A 13 3.89 28.15 -22.72
CA ALA A 13 2.64 27.85 -22.03
C ALA A 13 2.87 26.65 -21.10
N VAL A 14 3.00 26.92 -19.80
CA VAL A 14 2.94 25.88 -18.77
C VAL A 14 1.50 25.39 -18.71
N ILE A 15 1.22 24.33 -19.47
CA ILE A 15 -0.04 23.60 -19.37
C ILE A 15 0.08 22.77 -18.09
N THR A 16 -0.45 23.29 -16.99
CA THR A 16 -0.72 22.49 -15.79
C THR A 16 -1.86 21.54 -16.12
N THR A 17 -1.53 20.36 -16.64
CA THR A 17 -2.47 19.25 -16.70
C THR A 17 -2.73 18.75 -15.28
N GLY A 18 -3.67 19.41 -14.60
CA GLY A 18 -4.39 18.80 -13.50
C GLY A 18 -5.10 17.56 -14.03
N CYS A 19 -4.56 16.37 -13.74
CA CYS A 19 -5.24 15.13 -14.04
C CYS A 19 -6.44 14.98 -13.09
N GLN A 20 -7.60 15.46 -13.53
CA GLN A 20 -8.88 14.91 -13.10
C GLN A 20 -9.09 13.59 -13.85
N SER A 21 -8.51 12.50 -13.37
CA SER A 21 -8.91 11.16 -13.81
C SER A 21 -10.17 10.74 -13.06
N ASN A 22 -11.30 10.84 -13.76
CA ASN A 22 -12.50 10.06 -13.46
C ASN A 22 -12.10 8.59 -13.65
N MET A 23 -11.81 7.91 -12.54
CA MET A 23 -11.20 6.59 -12.54
C MET A 23 -12.29 5.53 -12.77
N SER A 24 -12.22 4.80 -13.88
CA SER A 24 -13.23 3.80 -14.25
C SER A 24 -13.03 2.49 -13.46
N LYS A 25 -14.02 1.57 -13.49
CA LYS A 25 -13.95 0.23 -12.86
C LYS A 25 -12.66 -0.52 -13.18
N GLU A 26 -12.04 -0.22 -14.32
CA GLU A 26 -10.81 -0.83 -14.79
C GLU A 26 -9.57 -0.23 -14.09
N ASP A 27 -9.62 1.02 -13.68
CA ASP A 27 -8.47 1.73 -13.13
C ASP A 27 -8.25 1.40 -11.66
N TRP A 28 -9.26 1.21 -10.81
CA TRP A 28 -9.03 0.78 -9.41
C TRP A 28 -8.54 -0.69 -9.35
N GLY A 29 -8.97 -1.53 -10.29
CA GLY A 29 -8.50 -2.92 -10.47
C GLY A 29 -7.10 -3.02 -11.10
N LYS A 30 -6.71 -2.08 -11.97
CA LYS A 30 -5.36 -1.99 -12.56
C LYS A 30 -4.38 -1.13 -11.74
N THR A 31 -4.83 -0.17 -10.94
CA THR A 31 -3.95 0.71 -10.12
C THR A 31 -3.42 0.02 -8.87
N ILE A 32 -4.16 -0.94 -8.29
CA ILE A 32 -3.59 -1.90 -7.32
C ILE A 32 -2.50 -2.76 -7.99
N GLY A 33 -2.43 -2.79 -9.34
CA GLY A 33 -1.49 -3.60 -10.11
C GLY A 33 -0.34 -2.87 -10.82
N THR A 34 -0.46 -1.62 -11.28
CA THR A 34 0.47 -1.13 -12.33
C THR A 34 0.82 0.37 -12.38
N LEU A 35 0.57 1.22 -11.38
CA LEU A 35 1.02 2.63 -11.49
C LEU A 35 1.85 3.07 -10.29
N GLY A 36 3.16 3.30 -10.51
CA GLY A 36 4.10 3.94 -9.58
C GLY A 36 5.33 3.08 -9.22
N GLY A 37 6.43 3.20 -9.98
CA GLY A 37 7.80 2.83 -9.55
C GLY A 37 8.19 1.35 -9.37
N ALA A 38 7.29 0.39 -9.57
CA ALA A 38 7.41 -0.98 -9.03
C ALA A 38 8.00 -2.07 -9.95
N ALA A 39 8.70 -1.75 -11.04
CA ALA A 39 9.12 -2.80 -11.98
C ALA A 39 10.04 -3.87 -11.36
N LEU A 40 10.78 -3.55 -10.29
CA LEU A 40 11.60 -4.50 -9.54
C LEU A 40 10.91 -5.07 -8.28
N GLY A 41 9.97 -4.35 -7.67
CA GLY A 41 9.28 -4.78 -6.45
C GLY A 41 8.13 -5.77 -6.71
N ALA A 42 7.46 -5.66 -7.86
CA ALA A 42 6.37 -6.56 -8.26
C ALA A 42 6.81 -8.04 -8.41
N LYS A 43 8.11 -8.30 -8.61
CA LYS A 43 8.67 -9.65 -8.75
C LYS A 43 9.06 -10.32 -7.42
N LEU A 44 9.15 -9.53 -6.34
CA LEU A 44 9.48 -10.01 -4.99
C LEU A 44 8.23 -10.21 -4.11
N SER A 45 7.04 -9.80 -4.58
CA SER A 45 5.79 -9.94 -3.83
C SER A 45 4.63 -10.37 -4.74
N ASP A 46 4.81 -11.50 -5.45
CA ASP A 46 3.71 -12.15 -6.23
C ASP A 46 2.40 -12.23 -5.42
N ASP A 47 2.54 -12.27 -4.10
CA ASP A 47 1.48 -12.36 -3.12
C ASP A 47 1.01 -11.04 -2.48
N ASN A 48 1.76 -9.94 -2.55
CA ASN A 48 1.41 -8.70 -1.85
C ASN A 48 1.73 -7.47 -2.72
N LYS A 49 1.05 -7.36 -3.86
CA LYS A 49 1.33 -6.38 -4.92
C LYS A 49 1.46 -4.94 -4.41
N TRP A 50 0.63 -4.52 -3.46
CA TRP A 50 0.69 -3.18 -2.86
C TRP A 50 1.99 -2.95 -2.06
N LEU A 51 2.44 -3.96 -1.30
CA LEU A 51 3.69 -3.90 -0.52
C LEU A 51 4.88 -3.92 -1.46
N GLY A 52 4.88 -4.76 -2.49
CA GLY A 52 5.90 -4.72 -3.54
C GLY A 52 5.97 -3.38 -4.25
N ALA A 53 4.83 -2.73 -4.47
CA ALA A 53 4.79 -1.37 -5.02
C ALA A 53 5.39 -0.33 -4.07
N ALA A 54 5.02 -0.37 -2.78
CA ALA A 54 5.56 0.51 -1.75
C ALA A 54 7.09 0.34 -1.59
N ILE A 55 7.56 -0.91 -1.50
CA ILE A 55 8.99 -1.23 -1.41
C ILE A 55 9.72 -0.82 -2.67
N GLY A 56 9.11 -1.05 -3.85
CA GLY A 56 9.66 -0.61 -5.13
C GLY A 56 9.83 0.91 -5.20
N ALA A 57 8.82 1.67 -4.74
CA ALA A 57 8.87 3.13 -4.67
C ALA A 57 9.97 3.61 -3.71
N ALA A 58 10.04 3.07 -2.50
CA ALA A 58 11.08 3.42 -1.53
C ALA A 58 12.49 3.02 -2.01
N ALA A 59 12.64 1.86 -2.62
CA ALA A 59 13.91 1.45 -3.23
C ALA A 59 14.30 2.38 -4.38
N GLY A 60 13.34 2.78 -5.23
CA GLY A 60 13.54 3.76 -6.30
C GLY A 60 13.97 5.12 -5.76
N TYR A 61 13.37 5.58 -4.66
CA TYR A 61 13.78 6.80 -3.96
C TYR A 61 15.25 6.74 -3.54
N PHE A 62 15.67 5.68 -2.83
CA PHE A 62 17.07 5.53 -2.43
C PHE A 62 18.01 5.43 -3.63
N ALA A 63 17.60 4.80 -4.73
CA ALA A 63 18.43 4.68 -5.93
C ALA A 63 18.68 6.04 -6.58
N GLY A 64 17.71 6.95 -6.50
CA GLY A 64 17.80 8.31 -7.02
C GLY A 64 18.54 9.29 -6.09
N GLN A 65 18.63 8.99 -4.80
CA GLN A 65 19.16 9.89 -3.77
C GLN A 65 20.62 9.59 -3.39
N ALA A 66 21.24 10.53 -2.66
CA ALA A 66 22.64 10.40 -2.25
C ALA A 66 22.84 9.24 -1.25
N ILE A 67 21.88 9.05 -0.35
CA ILE A 67 21.91 8.03 0.69
C ILE A 67 22.03 6.60 0.14
N GLY A 68 21.49 6.32 -1.05
CA GLY A 68 21.58 4.99 -1.68
C GLY A 68 23.00 4.58 -2.04
N ARG A 69 23.92 5.52 -2.26
CA ARG A 69 25.33 5.24 -2.61
C ARG A 69 26.08 4.52 -1.48
N TYR A 70 25.61 4.72 -0.24
CA TYR A 70 26.17 4.10 0.97
C TYR A 70 25.73 2.66 1.18
N LEU A 71 24.76 2.17 0.40
CA LEU A 71 24.25 0.81 0.46
C LEU A 71 24.62 0.03 -0.80
N ASN A 72 24.46 -1.29 -0.75
CA ASN A 72 24.40 -2.11 -1.96
C ASN A 72 22.93 -2.42 -2.28
N GLU A 73 22.67 -2.96 -3.47
CA GLU A 73 21.30 -3.19 -3.93
C GLU A 73 20.48 -4.11 -2.99
N PRO A 74 21.03 -5.22 -2.44
CA PRO A 74 20.31 -6.02 -1.43
C PRO A 74 19.96 -5.23 -0.16
N ASP A 75 20.90 -4.47 0.38
CA ASP A 75 20.70 -3.68 1.60
C ASP A 75 19.69 -2.55 1.38
N GLN A 76 19.74 -1.92 0.21
CA GLN A 76 18.80 -0.87 -0.17
C GLN A 76 17.36 -1.39 -0.24
N LYS A 77 17.16 -2.59 -0.82
CA LYS A 77 15.83 -3.24 -0.86
C LYS A 77 15.35 -3.63 0.53
N ALA A 78 16.23 -4.14 1.38
CA ALA A 78 15.89 -4.48 2.77
C ALA A 78 15.53 -3.23 3.58
N LEU A 79 16.31 -2.15 3.44
CA LEU A 79 16.01 -0.86 4.06
C LEU A 79 14.67 -0.28 3.56
N ALA A 80 14.37 -0.41 2.27
CA ALA A 80 13.08 -0.01 1.71
C ALA A 80 11.90 -0.76 2.34
N ALA A 81 12.03 -2.08 2.56
CA ALA A 81 11.03 -2.87 3.27
C ALA A 81 10.78 -2.38 4.71
N ASP A 82 11.85 -2.17 5.48
CA ASP A 82 11.76 -1.66 6.85
C ASP A 82 11.22 -0.23 6.90
N THR A 83 11.54 0.58 5.88
CA THR A 83 11.03 1.96 5.73
C THR A 83 9.51 1.95 5.55
N VAL A 84 8.98 1.14 4.63
CA VAL A 84 7.53 1.00 4.44
C VAL A 84 6.87 0.46 5.72
N SER A 85 7.48 -0.53 6.37
CA SER A 85 6.96 -1.05 7.64
C SER A 85 6.94 0.01 8.75
N ALA A 86 7.90 0.93 8.78
CA ALA A 86 7.95 2.02 9.75
C ALA A 86 6.91 3.10 9.44
N LEU A 87 6.67 3.40 8.16
CA LEU A 87 5.64 4.35 7.71
C LEU A 87 4.22 3.89 8.06
N ASP A 88 3.99 2.58 8.02
CA ASP A 88 2.72 1.95 8.37
C ASP A 88 2.40 1.92 9.88
N LYS A 89 3.35 2.25 10.75
CA LYS A 89 3.07 2.33 12.19
C LYS A 89 2.22 3.57 12.47
N GLU A 90 1.11 3.37 13.17
CA GLU A 90 0.17 4.44 13.57
C GLU A 90 0.83 5.58 14.34
N THR A 91 1.79 5.26 15.21
CA THR A 91 2.47 6.23 16.04
C THR A 91 3.80 6.67 15.45
N ALA A 92 4.22 7.90 15.79
CA ALA A 92 5.59 8.36 15.57
C ALA A 92 6.59 7.47 16.32
N GLY A 93 7.80 7.34 15.80
CA GLY A 93 8.85 6.55 16.46
C GLY A 93 10.08 6.33 15.60
N THR A 94 11.03 5.58 16.14
CA THR A 94 12.26 5.20 15.44
C THR A 94 12.32 3.68 15.29
N THR A 95 12.59 3.22 14.07
CA THR A 95 12.89 1.82 13.77
C THR A 95 14.33 1.73 13.32
N THR A 96 15.08 0.73 13.80
CA THR A 96 16.46 0.51 13.37
C THR A 96 16.52 -0.71 12.47
N TRP A 97 17.03 -0.53 11.26
CA TRP A 97 17.40 -1.60 10.33
C TRP A 97 18.90 -1.91 10.46
N LYS A 98 19.28 -3.19 10.34
CA LYS A 98 20.67 -3.64 10.27
C LYS A 98 20.83 -4.72 9.21
N SER A 99 21.83 -4.58 8.36
CA SER A 99 22.22 -5.60 7.40
C SER A 99 22.86 -6.79 8.11
N ASN A 100 22.42 -7.99 7.74
CA ASN A 100 23.05 -9.24 8.16
C ASN A 100 24.27 -9.63 7.31
N LYS A 101 24.56 -8.88 6.23
CA LYS A 101 25.64 -9.21 5.26
C LYS A 101 26.79 -8.21 5.28
N THR A 102 26.48 -6.91 5.33
CA THR A 102 27.48 -5.85 5.15
C THR A 102 27.82 -5.09 6.44
N GLY A 103 27.05 -5.29 7.50
CA GLY A 103 27.15 -4.49 8.72
C GLY A 103 26.59 -3.06 8.57
N ALA A 104 26.06 -2.69 7.40
CA ALA A 104 25.33 -1.44 7.22
C ALA A 104 24.12 -1.39 8.17
N SER A 105 23.74 -0.19 8.59
CA SER A 105 22.59 0.03 9.47
C SER A 105 21.91 1.33 9.14
N ALA A 106 20.64 1.45 9.53
CA ALA A 106 19.90 2.69 9.38
C ALA A 106 18.97 2.94 10.57
N ASN A 107 18.80 4.21 10.94
CA ASN A 107 17.71 4.65 11.81
C ASN A 107 16.64 5.33 10.95
N ILE A 108 15.41 4.85 11.07
CA ILE A 108 14.25 5.31 10.34
C ILE A 108 13.33 5.97 11.36
N LYS A 109 13.35 7.29 11.41
CA LYS A 109 12.57 8.10 12.33
C LYS A 109 11.37 8.67 11.60
N THR A 110 10.18 8.43 12.12
CA THR A 110 8.92 8.88 11.50
C THR A 110 8.16 9.82 12.43
N GLY A 111 7.66 10.94 11.88
CA GLY A 111 6.83 11.92 12.57
C GLY A 111 5.38 11.44 12.74
N ALA A 112 4.53 12.24 13.37
CA ALA A 112 3.10 11.93 13.47
C ALA A 112 2.43 11.96 12.09
N ILE A 113 1.39 11.15 11.89
CA ILE A 113 0.63 11.16 10.64
C ILE A 113 -0.37 12.33 10.65
N SER A 114 -0.27 13.19 9.63
CA SER A 114 -1.27 14.20 9.30
C SER A 114 -2.19 13.65 8.21
N TYR A 115 -3.50 13.77 8.37
CA TYR A 115 -4.47 13.27 7.41
C TYR A 115 -5.05 14.38 6.55
N LYS A 116 -5.12 14.14 5.25
CA LYS A 116 -5.84 14.99 4.29
C LYS A 116 -7.05 14.23 3.76
N THR A 117 -8.22 14.85 3.89
CA THR A 117 -9.48 14.33 3.33
C THR A 117 -9.58 14.64 1.84
N GLN A 118 -9.93 13.64 1.03
CA GLN A 118 -10.19 13.79 -0.40
C GLN A 118 -11.37 12.90 -0.82
N PRO A 119 -12.33 13.41 -1.61
CA PRO A 119 -13.43 12.59 -2.11
C PRO A 119 -12.92 11.60 -3.16
N GLN A 120 -13.36 10.35 -3.05
CA GLN A 120 -13.00 9.26 -3.97
C GLN A 120 -14.24 8.48 -4.40
N GLN A 121 -14.30 8.12 -5.68
CA GLN A 121 -15.30 7.18 -6.18
C GLN A 121 -14.89 5.75 -5.77
N VAL A 122 -15.74 5.08 -5.01
CA VAL A 122 -15.53 3.70 -4.56
C VAL A 122 -16.60 2.81 -5.16
N THR A 123 -16.18 1.74 -5.83
CA THR A 123 -17.09 0.72 -6.34
C THR A 123 -17.35 -0.32 -5.26
N HIS A 124 -18.62 -0.67 -5.06
CA HIS A 124 -19.05 -1.63 -4.07
C HIS A 124 -20.22 -2.48 -4.57
N LEU A 125 -20.43 -3.64 -3.96
CA LEU A 125 -21.64 -4.42 -4.20
C LEU A 125 -22.88 -3.58 -3.88
N ALA A 126 -23.93 -3.64 -4.68
CA ALA A 126 -25.13 -2.81 -4.51
C ALA A 126 -25.80 -2.99 -3.13
N LYS A 127 -25.70 -4.20 -2.56
CA LYS A 127 -26.19 -4.53 -1.21
C LYS A 127 -25.29 -4.03 -0.08
N VAL A 128 -24.06 -3.63 -0.36
CA VAL A 128 -23.11 -3.10 0.62
C VAL A 128 -23.31 -1.59 0.72
N LYS A 129 -23.37 -1.07 1.95
CA LYS A 129 -23.51 0.35 2.23
C LYS A 129 -22.16 1.03 2.08
N ALA A 130 -22.12 2.11 1.31
CA ALA A 130 -21.03 3.06 1.37
C ALA A 130 -21.03 3.76 2.73
N VAL A 131 -19.85 4.06 3.24
CA VAL A 131 -19.64 4.87 4.44
C VAL A 131 -19.24 6.28 4.02
N PRO A 132 -19.54 7.32 4.84
CA PRO A 132 -19.20 8.69 4.48
C PRO A 132 -17.69 8.91 4.44
N ASP A 133 -16.95 8.34 5.40
CA ASP A 133 -15.52 8.52 5.53
C ASP A 133 -14.76 7.22 5.83
N ILE A 134 -13.56 7.10 5.27
CA ILE A 134 -12.59 6.03 5.59
C ILE A 134 -11.19 6.58 5.69
N LYS A 135 -10.40 6.03 6.60
CA LYS A 135 -8.94 6.09 6.54
C LYS A 135 -8.43 5.04 5.58
N VAL A 136 -7.68 5.44 4.55
CA VAL A 136 -7.19 4.49 3.56
C VAL A 136 -6.11 3.61 4.17
N GLU A 137 -6.32 2.30 4.06
CA GLU A 137 -5.34 1.27 4.39
C GLU A 137 -5.43 0.23 3.29
N ASN A 138 -4.32 -0.11 2.64
CA ASN A 138 -4.30 -1.15 1.62
C ASN A 138 -3.49 -2.32 2.18
N ARG A 139 -4.14 -3.17 2.98
CA ARG A 139 -3.46 -4.16 3.80
C ARG A 139 -4.21 -5.48 3.83
N GLU A 140 -3.46 -6.57 3.78
CA GLU A 140 -4.01 -7.90 3.95
C GLU A 140 -4.20 -8.23 5.44
N TYR A 141 -5.31 -8.88 5.73
CA TYR A 141 -5.69 -9.33 7.05
C TYR A 141 -6.10 -10.79 7.00
N GLN A 142 -5.66 -11.55 7.99
CA GLN A 142 -6.05 -12.93 8.20
C GLN A 142 -7.16 -13.01 9.25
N SER A 143 -8.21 -13.77 8.95
CA SER A 143 -9.30 -14.02 9.90
C SER A 143 -8.86 -14.95 11.03
N LYS A 144 -9.09 -14.54 12.28
CA LYS A 144 -8.73 -15.32 13.48
C LYS A 144 -9.69 -16.50 13.72
N SER A 145 -10.91 -16.43 13.18
CA SER A 145 -11.98 -17.42 13.34
C SER A 145 -12.93 -17.42 12.14
N ALA A 146 -13.99 -18.24 12.17
CA ALA A 146 -15.12 -18.02 11.27
C ALA A 146 -15.71 -16.63 11.54
N LEU A 147 -15.89 -15.82 10.50
CA LEU A 147 -16.23 -14.40 10.61
C LEU A 147 -17.30 -14.00 9.59
N ARG A 148 -18.29 -13.22 10.02
CA ARG A 148 -19.36 -12.73 9.15
C ARG A 148 -18.95 -11.42 8.50
N VAL A 149 -18.96 -11.39 7.18
CA VAL A 149 -18.77 -10.18 6.38
C VAL A 149 -20.12 -9.49 6.24
N ARG A 150 -20.19 -8.22 6.61
CA ARG A 150 -21.46 -7.48 6.73
C ARG A 150 -21.62 -6.42 5.66
N GLN A 151 -22.86 -6.06 5.38
CA GLN A 151 -23.19 -5.00 4.41
C GLN A 151 -22.77 -3.60 4.87
N GLY A 152 -22.53 -3.39 6.16
CA GLY A 152 -22.10 -2.10 6.70
C GLY A 152 -21.27 -2.26 7.98
N PRO A 153 -20.70 -1.15 8.49
CA PRO A 153 -19.79 -1.14 9.63
C PRO A 153 -20.53 -1.25 10.98
N GLY A 154 -21.21 -2.38 11.20
CA GLY A 154 -21.99 -2.62 12.41
C GLY A 154 -22.59 -4.03 12.45
N THR A 155 -22.88 -4.53 13.65
CA THR A 155 -23.44 -5.88 13.83
C THR A 155 -24.93 -5.98 13.48
N ASN A 156 -25.63 -4.85 13.36
CA ASN A 156 -27.00 -4.72 12.91
C ASN A 156 -27.18 -4.85 11.40
N TYR A 157 -26.10 -4.74 10.61
CA TYR A 157 -26.16 -4.93 9.16
C TYR A 157 -26.24 -6.41 8.80
N ALA A 158 -26.99 -6.69 7.73
CA ALA A 158 -27.13 -8.04 7.19
C ALA A 158 -25.79 -8.63 6.75
N VAL A 159 -25.71 -9.96 6.80
CA VAL A 159 -24.51 -10.71 6.41
C VAL A 159 -24.49 -10.86 4.89
N VAL A 160 -23.36 -10.51 4.28
CA VAL A 160 -23.10 -10.71 2.84
C VAL A 160 -22.63 -12.13 2.59
N THR A 161 -21.66 -12.58 3.40
CA THR A 161 -21.01 -13.89 3.31
C THR A 161 -20.23 -14.16 4.60
N THR A 162 -19.51 -15.28 4.66
CA THR A 162 -18.63 -15.66 5.78
C THR A 162 -17.21 -15.94 5.30
N LEU A 163 -16.24 -15.59 6.13
CA LEU A 163 -14.85 -16.01 6.04
C LEU A 163 -14.63 -17.20 6.98
N SER A 164 -13.76 -18.10 6.58
CA SER A 164 -13.23 -19.17 7.43
C SER A 164 -12.04 -18.67 8.24
N ARG A 165 -11.70 -19.39 9.31
CA ARG A 165 -10.45 -19.15 10.04
C ARG A 165 -9.27 -19.34 9.09
N GLY A 166 -8.35 -18.38 9.07
CA GLY A 166 -7.17 -18.43 8.20
C GLY A 166 -7.36 -17.75 6.85
N ASP A 167 -8.59 -17.40 6.47
CA ASP A 167 -8.86 -16.66 5.24
C ASP A 167 -8.15 -15.31 5.25
N ILE A 168 -7.50 -14.99 4.13
CA ILE A 168 -6.79 -13.73 3.90
C ILE A 168 -7.67 -12.83 3.04
N VAL A 169 -7.88 -11.60 3.48
CA VAL A 169 -8.69 -10.60 2.80
C VAL A 169 -7.95 -9.27 2.73
N THR A 170 -8.16 -8.51 1.68
CA THR A 170 -7.61 -7.16 1.55
C THR A 170 -8.61 -6.15 2.12
N SER A 171 -8.12 -5.29 3.01
CA SER A 171 -8.83 -4.07 3.41
C SER A 171 -8.38 -2.93 2.51
N ALA A 172 -9.34 -2.11 2.04
CA ALA A 172 -9.14 -0.87 1.30
C ALA A 172 -9.13 0.38 2.20
N GLY A 173 -9.65 0.23 3.41
CA GLY A 173 -9.80 1.34 4.33
C GLY A 173 -10.45 0.90 5.63
N ARG A 174 -10.36 1.78 6.61
CA ARG A 174 -10.89 1.58 7.95
C ARG A 174 -11.80 2.74 8.31
N THR A 175 -12.97 2.42 8.84
CA THR A 175 -13.90 3.42 9.38
C THR A 175 -13.43 3.93 10.75
N PRO A 176 -13.92 5.08 11.23
CA PRO A 176 -13.57 5.60 12.56
C PRO A 176 -13.86 4.63 13.72
N ASN A 177 -14.80 3.71 13.53
CA ASN A 177 -15.17 2.67 14.50
C ASN A 177 -14.54 1.29 14.20
N ASP A 178 -13.36 1.28 13.56
CA ASP A 178 -12.51 0.10 13.38
C ASP A 178 -13.10 -1.04 12.53
N TRP A 179 -14.06 -0.73 11.66
CA TRP A 179 -14.50 -1.66 10.62
C TRP A 179 -13.62 -1.55 9.40
N LEU A 180 -13.11 -2.68 8.96
CA LEU A 180 -12.31 -2.83 7.76
C LEU A 180 -13.24 -2.98 6.56
N MET A 181 -13.05 -2.12 5.57
CA MET A 181 -13.71 -2.18 4.28
C MET A 181 -13.00 -3.22 3.42
N LEU A 182 -13.57 -4.42 3.34
CA LEU A 182 -12.99 -5.51 2.57
C LEU A 182 -13.23 -5.30 1.08
N ALA A 183 -12.17 -5.43 0.30
CA ALA A 183 -12.18 -5.27 -1.15
C ALA A 183 -11.63 -6.52 -1.85
N LYS A 184 -12.20 -6.83 -3.01
CA LYS A 184 -11.74 -7.88 -3.93
C LYS A 184 -11.79 -7.33 -5.34
N GLN A 185 -10.67 -7.42 -6.08
CA GLN A 185 -10.55 -6.90 -7.46
C GLN A 185 -11.05 -5.46 -7.62
N GLY A 186 -10.83 -4.65 -6.59
CA GLY A 186 -11.23 -3.26 -6.56
C GLY A 186 -12.70 -2.96 -6.27
N VAL A 187 -13.49 -3.98 -5.91
CA VAL A 187 -14.88 -3.84 -5.48
C VAL A 187 -14.96 -4.08 -3.98
N THR A 188 -15.61 -3.18 -3.25
CA THR A 188 -15.93 -3.39 -1.83
C THR A 188 -17.00 -4.46 -1.70
N VAL A 189 -16.67 -5.54 -0.98
CA VAL A 189 -17.54 -6.71 -0.81
C VAL A 189 -18.24 -6.75 0.54
N GLY A 190 -17.78 -5.96 1.50
CA GLY A 190 -18.43 -5.77 2.80
C GLY A 190 -17.43 -5.38 3.88
N TYR A 191 -17.85 -5.53 5.13
CA TYR A 191 -17.10 -5.07 6.29
C TYR A 191 -16.91 -6.14 7.35
N VAL A 192 -15.77 -6.09 8.03
CA VAL A 192 -15.49 -6.88 9.24
C VAL A 192 -14.86 -5.98 10.29
N HIS A 193 -15.04 -6.30 11.57
CA HIS A 193 -14.40 -5.53 12.63
C HIS A 193 -12.95 -5.98 12.85
N SER A 194 -12.03 -5.03 12.99
CA SER A 194 -10.57 -5.28 13.07
C SER A 194 -10.15 -6.26 14.17
N ASN A 195 -10.83 -6.25 15.33
CA ASN A 195 -10.60 -7.20 16.43
C ASN A 195 -10.59 -8.69 16.02
N PHE A 196 -11.37 -9.07 14.99
CA PHE A 196 -11.50 -10.47 14.56
C PHE A 196 -10.51 -10.89 13.47
N VAL A 197 -9.66 -9.96 13.05
CA VAL A 197 -8.60 -10.22 12.09
C VAL A 197 -7.24 -9.79 12.64
N ALA A 198 -6.17 -10.26 12.04
CA ALA A 198 -4.80 -9.82 12.31
C ALA A 198 -4.15 -9.40 10.99
N PRO A 199 -3.26 -8.40 10.97
CA PRO A 199 -2.45 -8.13 9.79
C PRO A 199 -1.78 -9.41 9.30
N TYR A 200 -1.95 -9.74 8.03
CA TYR A 200 -1.33 -10.92 7.44
C TYR A 200 0.11 -10.59 7.08
N ASN A 201 1.07 -11.33 7.65
CA ASN A 201 2.47 -11.26 7.29
C ASN A 201 2.89 -12.59 6.65
N PRO A 202 3.13 -12.64 5.33
CA PRO A 202 3.49 -13.88 4.65
C PRO A 202 4.83 -14.47 5.14
N LEU A 203 5.77 -13.64 5.60
CA LEU A 203 7.04 -14.12 6.16
C LEU A 203 6.82 -14.85 7.47
N HIS A 204 5.99 -14.28 8.36
CA HIS A 204 5.62 -14.96 9.61
C HIS A 204 4.85 -16.26 9.32
N ALA A 205 3.93 -16.23 8.35
CA ALA A 205 3.17 -17.41 7.95
C ALA A 205 4.09 -18.54 7.45
N ALA A 206 5.08 -18.22 6.59
CA ALA A 206 6.07 -19.19 6.12
C ALA A 206 6.92 -19.79 7.26
N GLN A 207 7.39 -18.97 8.19
CA GLN A 207 8.14 -19.45 9.38
C GLN A 207 7.30 -20.42 10.22
N THR A 208 6.03 -20.10 10.47
CA THR A 208 5.14 -20.97 11.26
C THR A 208 4.87 -22.32 10.59
N GLN A 209 5.03 -22.42 9.28
CA GLN A 209 4.90 -23.66 8.52
C GLN A 209 6.23 -24.42 8.37
N GLY A 210 7.32 -23.93 8.99
CA GLY A 210 8.63 -24.55 8.90
C GLY A 210 9.25 -24.45 7.50
N ILE A 211 8.81 -23.48 6.69
CA ILE A 211 9.37 -23.24 5.36
C ILE A 211 10.72 -22.56 5.54
N ASP A 212 11.74 -23.16 4.92
CA ASP A 212 13.07 -22.58 4.86
C ASP A 212 13.03 -21.33 3.97
N LEU A 213 13.09 -20.17 4.62
CA LEU A 213 13.07 -18.87 3.96
C LEU A 213 14.35 -18.57 3.18
N ASP A 214 15.42 -19.34 3.42
CA ASP A 214 16.71 -19.21 2.76
C ASP A 214 16.85 -20.18 1.58
N ALA A 215 15.83 -21.02 1.32
CA ALA A 215 15.78 -21.89 0.16
C ALA A 215 15.67 -21.07 -1.14
N VAL A 216 16.41 -21.50 -2.17
CA VAL A 216 16.50 -20.85 -3.49
C VAL A 216 15.15 -20.81 -4.22
N GLU A 217 14.27 -21.76 -3.91
CA GLU A 217 12.85 -21.74 -4.25
C GLU A 217 12.04 -21.90 -2.96
N VAL A 218 11.27 -20.87 -2.62
CA VAL A 218 10.25 -20.97 -1.57
C VAL A 218 8.99 -21.50 -2.25
N ASP A 219 8.53 -22.69 -1.84
CA ASP A 219 7.23 -23.19 -2.25
C ASP A 219 6.16 -22.13 -1.99
N LYS A 220 5.33 -21.84 -3.00
CA LYS A 220 4.26 -20.84 -2.86
C LYS A 220 3.38 -21.25 -1.68
N LEU A 221 3.31 -20.39 -0.67
CA LEU A 221 2.41 -20.57 0.46
C LEU A 221 0.99 -20.79 -0.09
N PRO A 222 0.30 -21.88 0.30
CA PRO A 222 -1.09 -22.07 -0.10
C PRO A 222 -1.93 -20.98 0.57
N LYS A 223 -2.22 -19.91 -0.18
CA LYS A 223 -3.10 -18.83 0.29
C LYS A 223 -4.54 -19.32 0.37
N GLN A 224 -5.10 -19.26 1.57
CA GLN A 224 -6.54 -19.34 1.74
C GLN A 224 -7.13 -17.97 1.44
N GLU A 225 -7.29 -17.66 0.14
CA GLU A 225 -7.97 -16.42 -0.24
C GLU A 225 -9.40 -16.42 0.32
N GLY A 226 -9.73 -15.40 1.08
CA GLY A 226 -11.10 -15.13 1.47
C GLY A 226 -11.96 -14.89 0.24
N PHE A 227 -13.25 -15.19 0.35
CA PHE A 227 -14.20 -15.04 -0.76
C PHE A 227 -14.00 -16.02 -1.94
N ARG A 228 -13.40 -17.20 -1.68
CA ARG A 228 -13.43 -18.34 -2.62
C ARG A 228 -14.87 -18.62 -3.07
N GLY A 229 -15.10 -18.59 -4.38
CA GLY A 229 -16.43 -18.80 -4.98
C GLY A 229 -17.36 -17.57 -5.01
N VAL A 230 -16.94 -16.41 -4.51
CA VAL A 230 -17.64 -15.14 -4.77
C VAL A 230 -17.24 -14.65 -6.16
N ASP A 231 -18.12 -14.88 -7.12
CA ASP A 231 -18.04 -14.32 -8.47
C ASP A 231 -18.55 -12.87 -8.44
N LEU A 232 -17.64 -11.91 -8.60
CA LEU A 232 -18.00 -10.48 -8.59
C LEU A 232 -18.75 -10.08 -9.86
N ASP A 233 -18.52 -10.79 -10.97
CA ASP A 233 -19.14 -10.49 -12.26
C ASP A 233 -20.61 -10.93 -12.30
N ALA A 234 -20.96 -11.88 -11.44
CA ALA A 234 -22.35 -12.30 -11.21
C ALA A 234 -23.13 -11.40 -10.23
N MET A 235 -22.52 -10.34 -9.68
CA MET A 235 -23.13 -9.50 -8.64
C MET A 235 -23.29 -8.04 -9.09
N GLU A 236 -24.44 -7.45 -8.77
CA GLU A 236 -24.69 -6.03 -9.04
C GLU A 236 -23.72 -5.13 -8.23
N THR A 237 -23.07 -4.20 -8.94
CA THR A 237 -22.14 -3.21 -8.38
C THR A 237 -22.65 -1.80 -8.61
N THR A 238 -22.40 -0.91 -7.65
CA THR A 238 -22.67 0.51 -7.76
C THR A 238 -21.44 1.31 -7.28
N THR A 239 -21.43 2.61 -7.56
CA THR A 239 -20.34 3.52 -7.17
C THR A 239 -20.91 4.61 -6.28
N SER A 240 -20.18 4.93 -5.21
CA SER A 240 -20.51 6.03 -4.31
C SER A 240 -19.28 6.90 -4.07
N THR A 241 -19.50 8.18 -3.80
CA THR A 241 -18.45 9.07 -3.32
C THR A 241 -18.23 8.82 -1.83
N VAL A 242 -16.98 8.57 -1.44
CA VAL A 242 -16.53 8.39 -0.06
C VAL A 242 -15.40 9.37 0.22
N ASP A 243 -15.43 10.02 1.37
CA ASP A 243 -14.34 10.87 1.81
C ASP A 243 -13.20 10.01 2.36
N THR A 244 -12.06 10.05 1.70
CA THR A 244 -10.89 9.24 2.07
C THR A 244 -9.87 10.10 2.82
N GLN A 245 -9.39 9.61 3.95
CA GLN A 245 -8.30 10.21 4.71
C GLN A 245 -6.98 9.58 4.29
N LEU A 246 -6.12 10.38 3.66
CA LEU A 246 -4.78 10.00 3.21
C LEU A 246 -3.74 10.57 4.17
N GLY A 247 -2.88 9.71 4.71
CA GLY A 247 -1.83 10.08 5.65
C GLY A 247 -0.59 10.66 4.96
N CYS A 248 -0.01 11.70 5.54
CA CYS A 248 1.32 12.21 5.25
C CYS A 248 2.11 12.32 6.55
N ARG A 249 3.41 12.06 6.52
CA ARG A 249 4.29 12.22 7.69
C ARG A 249 5.70 12.53 7.25
N ASP A 250 6.41 13.25 8.09
CA ASP A 250 7.85 13.46 7.89
C ASP A 250 8.59 12.17 8.25
N ILE A 251 9.68 11.91 7.52
CA ILE A 251 10.55 10.76 7.71
C ILE A 251 12.01 11.20 7.57
N GLU A 252 12.84 10.74 8.49
CA GLU A 252 14.29 10.94 8.50
C GLU A 252 14.97 9.57 8.54
N ILE A 253 15.89 9.35 7.61
CA ILE A 253 16.60 8.10 7.44
C ILE A 253 18.09 8.39 7.54
N SER A 254 18.72 7.84 8.57
CA SER A 254 20.17 7.96 8.80
C SER A 254 20.85 6.64 8.54
N VAL A 255 21.63 6.53 7.46
CA VAL A 255 22.39 5.33 7.09
C VAL A 255 23.83 5.42 7.59
N ASN A 256 24.35 4.30 8.10
CA ASN A 256 25.74 4.14 8.51
C ASN A 256 26.29 2.83 7.93
N SER A 257 27.33 2.92 7.11
CA SER A 257 28.03 1.80 6.49
C SER A 257 29.55 2.02 6.47
N ASP A 258 30.28 1.07 5.90
CA ASP A 258 31.71 1.16 5.62
C ASP A 258 32.06 2.30 4.64
N LYS A 259 31.12 2.68 3.77
CA LYS A 259 31.24 3.81 2.83
C LYS A 259 31.05 5.17 3.52
N GLY A 260 30.63 5.20 4.79
CA GLY A 260 30.41 6.42 5.57
C GLY A 260 29.00 6.52 6.15
N ARG A 261 28.61 7.74 6.52
CA ARG A 261 27.31 8.04 7.11
C ARG A 261 26.63 9.14 6.33
N ASP A 262 25.34 8.98 6.12
CA ASP A 262 24.50 10.01 5.53
C ASP A 262 23.13 10.05 6.19
N THR A 263 22.43 11.17 6.06
CA THR A 263 21.08 11.34 6.60
C THR A 263 20.26 12.18 5.65
N GLU A 264 19.09 11.64 5.29
CA GLU A 264 18.12 12.33 4.45
C GLU A 264 16.79 12.43 5.19
N ALA A 265 16.16 13.59 5.08
CA ALA A 265 14.83 13.83 5.59
C ALA A 265 13.92 14.24 4.45
N THR A 266 12.73 13.67 4.42
CA THR A 266 11.68 14.00 3.46
C THR A 266 10.29 13.81 4.08
N GLN A 267 9.24 14.01 3.28
CA GLN A 267 7.88 13.65 3.60
C GLN A 267 7.49 12.37 2.85
N ALA A 268 6.77 11.50 3.55
CA ALA A 268 6.10 10.35 2.97
C ALA A 268 4.59 10.61 2.94
N CYS A 269 3.93 10.40 1.81
CA CYS A 269 2.49 10.58 1.67
C CYS A 269 1.82 9.34 1.06
N GLN A 270 0.64 9.01 1.55
CA GLN A 270 -0.21 7.98 0.97
C GLN A 270 -0.91 8.48 -0.28
N ARG A 271 -0.90 7.62 -1.29
CA ARG A 271 -1.73 7.75 -2.48
C ARG A 271 -3.15 7.27 -2.26
N LYS A 272 -4.00 7.47 -3.26
CA LYS A 272 -5.40 7.01 -3.31
C LYS A 272 -5.59 5.49 -3.09
N ASP A 273 -4.54 4.71 -3.30
CA ASP A 273 -4.49 3.27 -3.08
C ASP A 273 -3.76 2.89 -1.77
N GLY A 274 -3.50 3.86 -0.88
CA GLY A 274 -2.89 3.65 0.43
C GLY A 274 -1.39 3.43 0.43
N VAL A 275 -0.75 3.31 -0.74
CA VAL A 275 0.70 3.13 -0.87
C VAL A 275 1.42 4.41 -0.48
N TRP A 276 2.46 4.29 0.36
CA TRP A 276 3.34 5.38 0.72
C TRP A 276 4.32 5.71 -0.40
N GLU A 277 4.46 6.98 -0.74
CA GLU A 277 5.49 7.52 -1.62
C GLU A 277 6.37 8.50 -0.85
N LEU A 278 7.69 8.40 -1.06
CA LEU A 278 8.69 9.32 -0.52
C LEU A 278 8.87 10.48 -1.51
N GLY A 279 8.83 11.71 -0.99
CA GLY A 279 8.89 12.97 -1.77
C GLY A 279 10.27 13.60 -1.87
#